data_AF-A0A2K5PF19-F1
#
_entry.id   AF-A0A2K5PF19-F1
#
_cell.length_a   1.000
_cell.length_b   1.000
_cell.length_c   1.000
_cell.angle_alpha   90.00
_cell.angle_beta   90.00
_cell.angle_gamma   90.00
#
_symmetry.space_group_name_H-M   'P 1'
#
loop_
_entity.id
_entity.type
_entity.pdbx_description
1 polymer ?
#
loop_
_entity_poly.entity_id
_entity_poly.type
_entity_poly.pdbx_seq_one_letter_code
_entity_poly.pdbx_strand_id
1 'polypeptide(L)' 'MGRMHAPGKGLSQSALPYRRSVPTWLKLTSDDVKEQIYKLAKKGLTPSQIGVDFEFECHKPTFLICSLLHSFT' A
#
# COMPACT_ATOMS: atom_id res chain seq x y z
N MET A 1 -14.85 5.78 -6.33
CA MET A 1 -15.60 5.44 -5.09
C MET A 1 -17.05 5.79 -5.37
N GLY A 2 -17.84 4.80 -5.77
CA GLY A 2 -19.24 4.98 -6.16
C GLY A 2 -20.16 4.97 -4.95
N ARG A 3 -21.36 5.54 -5.11
CA ARG A 3 -22.31 5.74 -4.01
C ARG A 3 -22.97 4.42 -3.59
N MET A 4 -22.79 4.06 -2.32
CA MET A 4 -23.40 2.89 -1.68
C MET A 4 -24.94 2.98 -1.57
N HIS A 5 -25.49 4.20 -1.51
CA HIS A 5 -26.94 4.43 -1.29
C HIS A 5 -27.56 5.55 -2.12
N ALA A 6 -26.88 6.09 -3.13
CA ALA A 6 -27.44 7.18 -3.93
C ALA A 6 -27.07 7.07 -5.42
N PRO A 7 -27.94 7.52 -6.35
CA PRO A 7 -27.72 7.38 -7.78
C PRO A 7 -26.71 8.43 -8.27
N GLY A 8 -25.41 8.19 -8.06
CA GLY A 8 -24.35 9.03 -8.60
C GLY A 8 -23.23 8.19 -9.20
N LYS A 9 -22.75 8.59 -10.39
CA LYS A 9 -21.68 7.93 -11.14
C LYS A 9 -20.33 8.60 -10.85
N GLY A 10 -19.76 8.32 -9.68
CA GLY A 10 -18.42 8.79 -9.32
C GLY A 10 -17.33 7.88 -9.92
N LEU A 11 -16.44 8.45 -10.74
CA LEU A 11 -15.39 7.70 -11.47
C LEU A 11 -14.00 7.78 -10.84
N SER A 12 -13.84 8.40 -9.67
CA SER A 12 -12.52 8.52 -9.03
C SER A 12 -12.04 7.16 -8.50
N GLN A 13 -11.02 6.59 -9.13
CA GLN A 13 -10.32 5.37 -8.71
C GLN A 13 -8.81 5.58 -8.88
N SER A 14 -8.01 4.96 -8.02
CA SER A 14 -6.57 4.91 -8.21
C SER A 14 -6.23 4.06 -9.44
N ALA A 15 -5.33 4.54 -10.28
CA ALA A 15 -4.84 3.83 -11.44
C ALA A 15 -3.49 3.20 -11.11
N LEU A 16 -3.43 1.86 -11.13
CA LEU A 16 -2.18 1.15 -10.91
C LEU A 16 -1.25 1.29 -12.13
N PRO A 17 0.05 1.50 -11.93
CA PRO A 17 1.01 1.52 -13.03
C PRO A 17 1.05 0.17 -13.75
N TYR A 18 1.24 0.19 -15.07
CA TYR A 18 1.29 -1.01 -15.90
C TYR A 18 2.42 -1.97 -15.47
N ARG A 19 3.59 -1.42 -15.11
CA ARG A 19 4.72 -2.20 -14.60
C ARG A 19 4.64 -2.32 -13.07
N ARG A 20 4.72 -3.56 -12.58
CA ARG A 20 4.73 -3.92 -11.15
C ARG A 20 6.13 -4.20 -10.59
N SER A 21 7.18 -4.06 -11.41
CA SER A 21 8.57 -4.23 -10.99
C SER A 21 9.04 -3.06 -10.13
N VAL A 22 9.89 -3.34 -9.15
CA VAL A 22 10.52 -2.30 -8.33
C VAL A 22 11.38 -1.40 -9.24
N PRO A 23 11.27 -0.07 -9.14
CA PRO A 23 12.13 0.84 -9.90
C PRO A 23 13.60 0.68 -9.47
N THR A 24 14.52 0.71 -10.43
CA THR A 24 15.96 0.43 -10.23
C THR A 24 16.66 1.40 -9.28
N TRP A 25 16.08 2.59 -9.04
CA TRP A 25 16.65 3.60 -8.12
C TRP A 25 16.33 3.32 -6.65
N LEU A 26 15.37 2.41 -6.38
CA LEU A 26 14.98 2.04 -5.03
C LEU A 26 15.89 0.92 -4.52
N LYS A 27 16.80 1.26 -3.59
CA LYS A 27 17.74 0.31 -2.98
C LYS A 27 17.19 -0.44 -1.75
N LEU A 28 15.91 -0.24 -1.44
CA LEU A 28 15.30 -0.84 -0.25
C LEU A 28 15.14 -2.35 -0.44
N THR A 29 15.71 -3.10 0.51
CA THR A 29 15.58 -4.57 0.53
C THR A 29 14.23 -4.97 1.11
N SER A 30 13.80 -6.21 0.85
CA SER A 30 12.54 -6.74 1.39
C SER A 30 12.51 -6.82 2.91
N ASP A 31 13.67 -6.90 3.57
CA ASP A 31 13.76 -7.06 5.01
C ASP A 31 13.66 -5.73 5.75
N ASP A 32 14.21 -4.65 5.19
CA ASP A 32 14.02 -3.28 5.69
C ASP A 32 12.53 -2.89 5.70
N VAL A 33 11.77 -3.32 4.69
CA VAL A 33 10.33 -3.07 4.59
C VAL A 33 9.57 -3.76 5.73
N LYS A 34 9.93 -5.01 6.07
CA LYS A 34 9.30 -5.73 7.18
C LYS A 34 9.55 -5.03 8.51
N GLU A 35 10.79 -4.59 8.76
CA GLU A 35 11.12 -3.88 10.00
C GLU A 35 10.35 -2.57 10.15
N GLN A 36 10.16 -1.82 9.07
CA GLN A 36 9.36 -0.61 9.07
C GLN A 36 7.88 -0.92 9.35
N ILE A 37 7.32 -1.99 8.77
CA ILE A 37 5.95 -2.44 9.07
C ILE A 37 5.79 -2.75 10.55
N TYR A 38 6.72 -3.48 11.17
CA TYR A 38 6.66 -3.78 12.60
C TYR A 38 6.78 -2.54 13.48
N LYS A 39 7.63 -1.58 13.12
CA LYS A 39 7.78 -0.31 13.86
C LYS A 39 6.49 0.51 13.80
N LEU A 40 5.81 0.53 12.65
CA LEU A 40 4.55 1.25 12.46
C LEU A 40 3.36 0.52 13.09
N ALA A 41 3.34 -0.82 13.05
CA ALA A 41 2.34 -1.63 13.72
C ALA A 41 2.40 -1.49 15.24
N LYS A 42 3.62 -1.41 15.83
CA LYS A 42 3.80 -1.12 17.26
C LYS A 42 3.30 0.26 17.68
N LYS A 43 3.26 1.22 16.74
CA LYS A 43 2.66 2.55 16.98
C LYS A 43 1.12 2.53 16.92
N GLY A 44 0.51 1.40 16.58
CA GLY A 44 -0.95 1.24 16.52
C GLY A 44 -1.59 1.83 15.27
N LEU A 45 -0.83 2.04 14.19
CA LEU A 45 -1.38 2.53 12.93
C LEU A 45 -2.23 1.46 12.25
N THR A 46 -3.31 1.89 11.61
CA THR A 46 -4.19 0.98 10.85
C THR A 46 -3.49 0.50 9.57
N PRO A 47 -3.76 -0.73 9.11
CA PRO A 47 -3.12 -1.29 7.92
C PRO A 47 -3.31 -0.41 6.68
N SER A 48 -4.44 0.30 6.58
CA SER A 48 -4.74 1.25 5.51
C SER A 48 -3.82 2.47 5.53
N GLN A 49 -3.49 3.01 6.72
CA GLN A 49 -2.56 4.14 6.86
C GLN A 49 -1.14 3.71 6.55
N ILE A 50 -0.71 2.56 7.07
CA ILE A 50 0.59 1.96 6.78
C ILE A 50 0.76 1.78 5.27
N GLY A 51 -0.28 1.28 4.59
CA GLY A 51 -0.28 1.13 3.13
C GLY A 51 -0.05 2.43 2.37
N VAL A 52 -0.67 3.54 2.82
CA VAL A 52 -0.51 4.87 2.19
C VAL A 52 0.91 5.41 2.39
N ASP A 53 1.47 5.27 3.60
CA ASP A 53 2.84 5.70 3.88
C ASP A 53 3.87 4.95 3.00
N PHE A 54 3.71 3.63 2.84
CA PHE A 54 4.57 2.83 1.98
C PHE A 54 4.35 3.06 0.47
N GLU A 55 3.12 3.37 0.05
CA GLU A 55 2.81 3.70 -1.34
C GLU A 55 3.49 5.01 -1.77
N PHE A 56 3.46 6.02 -0.90
CA PHE A 56 4.11 7.31 -1.14
C PHE A 56 5.63 7.18 -1.25
N GLU A 57 6.25 6.36 -0.40
CA GLU A 57 7.71 6.29 -0.32
C GLU A 57 8.34 5.33 -1.34
N CYS A 58 7.70 4.18 -1.62
CA CYS A 58 8.30 3.15 -2.46
C CYS A 58 7.70 3.02 -3.86
N HIS A 59 6.62 3.74 -4.18
CA HIS A 59 5.89 3.59 -5.44
C HIS A 59 5.55 2.11 -5.76
N LYS A 60 5.44 1.28 -4.71
CA LYS A 60 5.19 -0.15 -4.85
C LYS A 60 3.71 -0.38 -5.16
N PRO A 61 3.37 -1.35 -6.01
CA PRO A 61 1.98 -1.70 -6.25
C PRO A 61 1.35 -2.22 -4.94
N THR A 62 0.24 -1.61 -4.55
CA THR A 62 -0.56 -1.88 -3.33
C THR A 62 -0.85 -3.36 -3.07
N PHE A 63 -0.89 -4.19 -4.12
CA PHE A 63 -1.03 -5.65 -4.01
C PHE A 63 0.06 -6.32 -3.16
N LEU A 64 1.33 -5.91 -3.31
CA LEU A 64 2.43 -6.53 -2.56
C LEU A 64 2.35 -6.20 -1.06
N ILE A 65 1.92 -4.98 -0.74
CA ILE A 65 1.79 -4.52 0.65
C ILE A 65 0.60 -5.24 1.32
N CYS A 66 -0.54 -5.35 0.65
CA CYS A 66 -1.70 -6.08 1.17
C CYS A 66 -1.44 -7.58 1.36
N SER A 67 -0.70 -8.24 0.47
CA SER A 67 -0.33 -9.67 0.66
C SER A 67 0.63 -9.87 1.82
N LEU A 68 1.58 -8.95 2.01
CA LEU A 68 2.49 -8.99 3.15
C LEU A 68 1.76 -8.74 4.48
N LEU A 69 0.80 -7.80 4.53
CA LEU A 69 0.03 -7.54 5.75
C LEU A 69 -0.98 -8.66 6.10
N HIS A 70 -1.63 -9.29 5.11
CA HIS A 70 -2.51 -10.45 5.38
C HIS A 70 -1.75 -11.69 5.86
N SER A 71 -0.46 -11.80 5.54
CA SER A 71 0.40 -12.88 6.05
C SER A 71 0.86 -12.64 7.50
N PHE A 72 0.57 -11.46 8.06
CA PHE A 72 0.95 -11.03 9.40
C PHE A 72 -0.21 -10.99 10.41
N THR A 73 -1.44 -11.28 9.96
CA THR A 73 -2.63 -11.36 10.81
C THR A 73 -2.97 -12.82 11.11
#